data_AF-A0A9Q0LZA8-F1
#
_entry.id   AF-A0A9Q0LZA8-F1
#
_cell.length_a   1.000
_cell.length_b   1.000
_cell.length_c   1.000
_cell.angle_alpha   90.00
_cell.angle_beta   90.00
_cell.angle_gamma   90.00
#
_symmetry.space_group_name_H-M   'P 1'
#
loop_
_entity.id
_entity.type
_entity.pdbx_description
1 polymer ?
#
loop_
_entity_poly.entity_id
_entity_poly.type
_entity_poly.pdbx_seq_one_letter_code
_entity_poly.pdbx_strand_id
1 'polypeptide(L)'
;MSELEKYLDDKIPNDYQTLGSYSILTPFIETIVPKENWLRDDLYTNCMICWSKFTKTKRRHHCRYCGLLVCSSCATKSYSFLVGRQTQNYRVCDPCHTLISTQENHQPLHGVMAVASREGRDIQPSLISQQWNSLLYFFDLLKSSYLQVQKLSFELLIKTTKKNFPVHANSDIFRLLFSIAISQRHSLRHLSFELMGNLTSDKNPQNIKVLDQEEFIPLIRTLPKFILKRSTETSIQNSASRFLFNYIMGVHEMENFENEIFQISHALQLLQILSSTSLTRSVLVLVAGVLARLGETEAVQKAISQTGGVSTLMKLLSPTNKKGSIAMSYFVTQLLAKLAKNDSNLDSIFACGIKSALKLLKICTVSSVIVNVVEFIFNISSFENEHRLKQDQTVIPDLVSIFRTTIDRSAKLFTLTKLKDLSQMEHMKQALIDGQCLTLCELLIYSNDSDLRQMARLTKENLKDLNENQNENENENQNQNENQNSNENSNENSNQNSNQNLNQN
;
A
#
# COMPACT_ATOMS: atom_id res chain seq x y z
N MET A 1 -15.73 -19.45 8.81
CA MET A 1 -16.66 -19.63 7.69
C MET A 1 -18.02 -20.02 8.23
N SER A 2 -18.23 -21.18 8.86
CA SER A 2 -19.55 -21.47 9.45
C SER A 2 -19.92 -20.56 10.63
N GLU A 3 -18.98 -20.11 11.46
CA GLU A 3 -19.24 -19.08 12.50
C GLU A 3 -19.50 -17.68 11.94
N LEU A 4 -18.98 -17.38 10.74
CA LEU A 4 -19.24 -16.10 10.06
C LEU A 4 -20.52 -16.14 9.24
N GLU A 5 -20.83 -17.28 8.61
CA GLU A 5 -22.13 -17.54 8.01
C GLU A 5 -23.19 -17.42 9.11
N LYS A 6 -22.96 -18.01 10.29
CA LYS A 6 -23.83 -17.84 11.47
C LYS A 6 -23.89 -16.39 11.98
N TYR A 7 -22.78 -15.66 12.04
CA TYR A 7 -22.77 -14.24 12.43
C TYR A 7 -23.49 -13.35 11.40
N LEU A 8 -23.31 -13.62 10.11
CA LEU A 8 -24.01 -12.95 9.01
C LEU A 8 -25.50 -13.27 9.06
N ASP A 9 -25.89 -14.53 9.30
CA ASP A 9 -27.29 -14.96 9.42
C ASP A 9 -27.97 -14.41 10.70
N ASP A 10 -27.24 -14.24 11.80
CA ASP A 10 -27.76 -13.72 13.09
C ASP A 10 -27.82 -12.18 13.16
N LYS A 11 -26.91 -11.44 12.49
CA LYS A 11 -26.80 -9.96 12.57
C LYS A 11 -27.25 -9.22 11.31
N ILE A 12 -27.21 -9.86 10.14
CA ILE A 12 -27.75 -9.30 8.90
C ILE A 12 -29.05 -10.08 8.62
N PRO A 13 -30.23 -9.49 8.80
CA PRO A 13 -31.49 -10.18 8.63
C PRO A 13 -31.56 -10.93 7.29
N ASN A 14 -32.12 -12.14 7.33
CA ASN A 14 -32.33 -13.06 6.21
C ASN A 14 -33.12 -12.48 5.01
N ASP A 15 -33.54 -11.21 5.08
CA ASP A 15 -34.25 -10.50 4.02
C ASP A 15 -33.44 -10.39 2.71
N TYR A 16 -32.11 -10.57 2.78
CA TYR A 16 -31.23 -10.60 1.60
C TYR A 16 -30.97 -12.01 1.02
N GLN A 17 -31.37 -13.08 1.71
CA GLN A 17 -31.38 -14.45 1.16
C GLN A 17 -32.70 -14.78 0.45
N THR A 18 -33.79 -14.09 0.78
CA THR A 18 -35.01 -14.06 -0.04
C THR A 18 -34.87 -13.07 -1.21
N LEU A 19 -34.01 -13.42 -2.16
CA LEU A 19 -34.15 -12.98 -3.57
C LEU A 19 -35.37 -13.62 -4.27
N GLY A 20 -36.34 -14.10 -3.49
CA GLY A 20 -37.67 -14.53 -3.91
C GLY A 20 -38.69 -13.90 -2.98
N SER A 21 -39.66 -13.20 -3.57
CA SER A 21 -40.82 -12.57 -2.95
C SER A 21 -40.59 -11.43 -1.95
N TYR A 22 -39.87 -10.38 -2.35
CA TYR A 22 -40.52 -9.09 -2.16
C TYR A 22 -41.59 -9.00 -3.24
N SER A 23 -42.84 -8.82 -2.80
CA SER A 23 -43.96 -8.48 -3.65
C SER A 23 -43.50 -7.38 -4.60
N ILE A 24 -43.23 -7.80 -5.84
CA ILE A 24 -43.12 -6.99 -7.03
C ILE A 24 -44.08 -5.83 -6.79
N LEU A 25 -43.57 -4.59 -6.68
CA LEU A 25 -44.37 -3.46 -7.13
C LEU A 25 -44.88 -3.89 -8.49
N THR A 26 -46.17 -4.20 -8.49
CA THR A 26 -46.95 -4.97 -9.45
C THR A 26 -46.35 -5.01 -10.85
N PRO A 27 -46.41 -6.16 -11.55
CA PRO A 27 -45.88 -6.32 -12.89
C PRO A 27 -46.70 -5.46 -13.87
N PHE A 28 -46.39 -4.17 -13.97
CA PHE A 28 -46.93 -3.26 -14.95
C PHE A 28 -45.94 -2.10 -15.10
N ILE A 29 -44.94 -2.28 -15.96
CA ILE A 29 -44.13 -1.17 -16.47
C ILE A 29 -44.60 -0.82 -17.88
N GLU A 30 -45.90 -0.52 -17.99
CA GLU A 30 -46.51 0.13 -19.16
C GLU A 30 -47.14 1.48 -18.79
N THR A 31 -46.83 2.02 -17.61
CA THR A 31 -47.46 3.26 -17.13
C THR A 31 -46.45 4.38 -16.94
N ILE A 32 -46.85 5.59 -17.34
CA ILE A 32 -46.09 6.82 -17.10
C ILE A 32 -45.93 7.09 -15.59
N VAL A 33 -44.81 7.70 -15.21
CA VAL A 33 -44.59 8.17 -13.85
C VAL A 33 -45.52 9.35 -13.55
N PRO A 34 -46.27 9.30 -12.43
CA PRO A 34 -47.13 10.41 -12.00
C PRO A 34 -46.37 11.73 -11.86
N LYS A 35 -47.02 12.85 -12.15
CA LYS A 35 -46.37 14.17 -12.25
C LYS A 35 -45.79 14.66 -10.91
N GLU A 36 -46.40 14.25 -9.81
CA GLU A 36 -45.95 14.47 -8.43
C GLU A 36 -44.57 13.84 -8.15
N ASN A 37 -44.19 12.82 -8.91
CA ASN A 37 -42.91 12.12 -8.80
C ASN A 37 -41.86 12.62 -9.80
N TRP A 38 -42.16 13.66 -10.57
CA TRP A 38 -41.20 14.26 -11.48
C TRP A 38 -40.18 15.10 -10.72
N LEU A 39 -38.94 15.12 -11.21
CA LEU A 39 -37.94 16.03 -10.67
C LEU A 39 -38.37 17.49 -10.89
N ARG A 40 -38.34 18.29 -9.82
CA ARG A 40 -38.75 19.69 -9.88
C ARG A 40 -37.78 20.52 -10.72
N ASP A 41 -38.31 21.39 -11.56
CA ASP A 41 -37.53 22.18 -12.54
C ASP A 41 -36.57 23.19 -11.91
N ASP A 42 -36.92 23.68 -10.72
CA ASP A 42 -36.20 24.67 -9.92
C ASP A 42 -34.94 24.11 -9.26
N LEU A 43 -34.94 22.82 -8.94
CA LEU A 43 -33.83 22.15 -8.26
C LEU A 43 -32.66 21.79 -9.20
N TYR A 44 -32.88 21.79 -10.51
CA TYR A 44 -31.93 21.23 -11.47
C TYR A 44 -31.66 22.16 -12.66
N THR A 45 -30.39 22.53 -12.83
CA THR A 45 -29.92 23.47 -13.85
C THR A 45 -29.30 22.79 -15.08
N ASN A 46 -29.13 21.46 -15.05
CA ASN A 46 -28.47 20.69 -16.10
C ASN A 46 -29.33 19.48 -16.52
N CYS A 47 -29.16 19.01 -17.75
CA CYS A 47 -29.77 17.77 -18.23
C CYS A 47 -29.25 16.55 -17.47
N MET A 48 -30.13 15.68 -16.99
CA MET A 48 -29.80 14.48 -16.22
C MET A 48 -29.18 13.34 -17.05
N ILE A 49 -29.04 13.51 -18.37
CA ILE A 49 -28.41 12.52 -19.26
C ILE A 49 -27.05 13.02 -19.75
N CYS A 50 -27.00 14.19 -20.40
CA CYS A 50 -25.77 14.72 -20.98
C CYS A 50 -25.08 15.79 -20.13
N TRP A 51 -25.65 16.14 -18.97
CA TRP A 51 -25.11 17.10 -18.01
C TRP A 51 -24.90 18.52 -18.54
N SER A 52 -25.37 18.82 -19.75
CA SER A 52 -25.28 20.16 -20.29
C SER A 52 -26.28 21.09 -19.61
N LYS A 53 -25.82 22.30 -19.25
CA LYS A 53 -26.63 23.33 -18.59
C LYS A 53 -27.83 23.70 -19.46
N PHE A 54 -29.01 23.77 -18.86
CA PHE A 54 -30.19 24.31 -19.52
C PHE A 54 -30.02 25.81 -19.74
N THR A 55 -30.45 26.28 -20.91
CA THR A 55 -30.38 27.68 -21.30
C THR A 55 -31.72 28.10 -21.89
N LYS A 56 -31.87 29.38 -22.26
CA LYS A 56 -33.09 29.85 -22.96
C LYS A 56 -33.33 29.09 -24.27
N THR A 57 -32.28 28.57 -24.92
CA THR A 57 -32.35 27.77 -26.15
C THR A 57 -32.35 26.26 -25.88
N LYS A 58 -31.70 25.79 -24.81
CA LYS A 58 -31.74 24.40 -24.35
C LYS A 58 -32.76 24.23 -23.22
N ARG A 59 -34.01 24.02 -23.61
CA ARG A 59 -35.15 23.90 -22.69
C ARG A 59 -35.16 22.58 -21.91
N ARG A 60 -35.84 22.62 -20.77
CA ARG A 60 -36.08 21.49 -19.86
C ARG A 60 -37.24 20.63 -20.35
N HIS A 61 -37.12 19.32 -20.20
CA HIS A 61 -38.18 18.36 -20.50
C HIS A 61 -38.14 17.21 -19.50
N HIS A 62 -39.29 16.71 -19.07
CA HIS A 62 -39.32 15.48 -18.26
C HIS A 62 -39.37 14.23 -19.12
N CYS A 63 -38.68 13.18 -18.72
CA CYS A 63 -38.97 11.84 -19.22
C CYS A 63 -40.22 11.33 -18.50
N ARG A 64 -41.27 10.99 -19.24
CA ARG A 64 -42.55 10.55 -18.64
C ARG A 64 -42.49 9.12 -18.11
N TYR A 65 -41.39 8.41 -18.30
CA TYR A 65 -41.15 7.07 -17.76
C TYR A 65 -40.30 7.04 -16.50
N CYS A 66 -39.34 7.96 -16.32
CA CYS A 66 -38.47 7.98 -15.14
C CYS A 66 -38.50 9.31 -14.37
N GLY A 67 -39.29 10.29 -14.80
CA GLY A 67 -39.42 11.60 -14.15
C GLY A 67 -38.21 12.52 -14.27
N LEU A 68 -37.10 12.09 -14.90
CA LEU A 68 -35.85 12.85 -15.00
C LEU A 68 -35.97 14.08 -15.91
N LEU A 69 -35.22 15.13 -15.57
CA LEU A 69 -35.13 16.38 -16.32
C LEU A 69 -34.05 16.32 -17.42
N VAL A 70 -34.44 16.36 -18.68
CA VAL A 70 -33.59 16.09 -19.84
C VAL A 70 -33.72 17.17 -20.92
N CYS A 71 -32.70 17.34 -21.76
CA CYS A 71 -32.77 18.23 -22.93
C CYS A 71 -33.33 17.48 -24.15
N SER A 72 -33.76 18.23 -25.17
CA SER A 72 -34.34 17.67 -26.40
C SER A 72 -33.41 16.66 -27.09
N SER A 73 -32.09 16.91 -27.07
CA SER A 73 -31.08 16.02 -27.64
C SER A 73 -30.84 14.72 -26.85
N CYS A 74 -31.47 14.55 -25.69
CA CYS A 74 -31.41 13.34 -24.87
C CYS A 74 -32.78 12.68 -24.67
N ALA A 75 -33.80 13.23 -25.32
CA ALA A 75 -35.18 12.74 -25.36
C ALA A 75 -35.72 12.99 -26.76
N THR A 76 -35.03 12.41 -27.73
CA THR A 76 -35.32 12.54 -29.16
C THR A 76 -36.50 11.68 -29.58
N LYS A 77 -36.90 10.72 -28.73
CA LYS A 77 -37.94 9.73 -29.01
C LYS A 77 -39.12 9.82 -28.04
N SER A 78 -40.24 9.25 -28.45
CA SER A 78 -41.46 9.11 -27.65
C SER A 78 -41.90 7.66 -27.65
N TYR A 79 -42.46 7.19 -26.54
CA TYR A 79 -42.95 5.83 -26.38
C TYR A 79 -44.47 5.84 -26.14
N SER A 80 -45.17 4.85 -26.71
CA SER A 80 -46.62 4.68 -26.55
C SER A 80 -46.92 3.97 -25.23
N PHE A 81 -47.58 4.67 -24.31
CA PHE A 81 -48.04 4.10 -23.05
C PHE A 81 -49.56 3.92 -23.09
N LEU A 82 -50.06 2.87 -22.45
CA LEU A 82 -51.48 2.70 -22.20
C LEU A 82 -51.84 3.48 -20.94
N VAL A 83 -52.61 4.57 -21.09
CA VAL A 83 -53.08 5.39 -19.96
C VAL A 83 -54.60 5.29 -19.91
N GLY A 84 -55.11 4.58 -18.91
CA GLY A 84 -56.53 4.20 -18.86
C GLY A 84 -56.88 3.21 -19.97
N ARG A 85 -57.74 3.60 -20.91
CA ARG A 85 -58.13 2.78 -22.08
C ARG A 85 -57.59 3.32 -23.41
N GLN A 86 -56.66 4.27 -23.37
CA GLN A 86 -56.14 4.94 -24.57
C GLN A 86 -54.61 4.83 -24.63
N THR A 87 -54.10 4.55 -25.83
CA THR A 87 -52.67 4.58 -26.12
C THR A 87 -52.25 6.00 -26.42
N GLN A 88 -51.27 6.52 -25.68
CA GLN A 88 -50.78 7.89 -25.82
C GLN A 88 -49.26 7.92 -25.90
N ASN A 89 -48.72 8.73 -26.81
CA ASN A 89 -47.30 8.89 -27.01
C ASN A 89 -46.71 9.93 -26.06
N TYR A 90 -45.77 9.50 -25.23
CA TYR A 90 -45.10 10.38 -24.29
C TYR A 90 -43.60 10.46 -24.54
N ARG A 91 -43.06 11.67 -24.36
CA ARG A 91 -41.62 11.90 -24.46
C ARG A 91 -40.89 11.11 -23.37
N VAL A 92 -39.92 10.33 -23.79
CA VAL A 92 -39.04 9.57 -22.91
C VAL A 92 -37.60 9.94 -23.23
N CYS A 93 -36.71 9.88 -22.23
CA CYS A 93 -35.30 10.02 -22.54
C CYS A 93 -34.86 8.84 -23.39
N ASP A 94 -33.88 9.05 -24.26
CA ASP A 94 -33.42 8.01 -25.19
C ASP A 94 -33.00 6.71 -24.45
N PRO A 95 -32.43 6.75 -23.23
CA PRO A 95 -32.22 5.57 -22.40
C PRO A 95 -33.52 4.83 -22.05
N CYS A 96 -34.56 5.54 -21.62
CA CYS A 96 -35.85 4.93 -21.28
C CYS A 96 -36.57 4.42 -22.52
N HIS A 97 -36.57 5.16 -23.62
CA HIS A 97 -37.11 4.66 -24.89
C HIS A 97 -36.45 3.34 -25.28
N THR A 98 -35.12 3.27 -25.19
CA THR A 98 -34.38 2.06 -25.55
C THR A 98 -34.69 0.92 -24.58
N LEU A 99 -34.78 1.20 -23.28
CA LEU A 99 -35.15 0.21 -22.26
C LEU A 99 -36.53 -0.39 -22.52
N ILE A 100 -37.53 0.43 -22.86
CA ILE A 100 -38.91 -0.04 -23.01
C ILE A 100 -39.11 -0.69 -24.39
N SER A 101 -38.55 -0.11 -25.47
CA SER A 101 -38.63 -0.70 -26.83
C SER A 101 -37.86 -2.02 -26.98
N THR A 102 -37.00 -2.38 -26.03
CA THR A 102 -36.30 -3.67 -26.03
C THR A 102 -37.04 -4.75 -25.24
N GLN A 103 -38.20 -4.44 -24.65
CA GLN A 103 -39.04 -5.42 -23.95
C GLN A 103 -39.95 -6.24 -24.87
N GLU A 104 -40.22 -5.81 -26.12
CA GLU A 104 -40.94 -6.64 -27.11
C GLU A 104 -40.08 -7.78 -27.69
N ASN A 105 -38.75 -7.73 -27.55
CA ASN A 105 -37.83 -8.81 -27.94
C ASN A 105 -36.56 -8.77 -27.05
N HIS A 106 -36.59 -9.58 -25.99
CA HIS A 106 -35.53 -9.97 -25.04
C HIS A 106 -34.04 -9.56 -25.28
N GLN A 107 -33.67 -8.27 -25.25
CA GLN A 107 -32.26 -7.81 -25.13
C GLN A 107 -32.14 -6.38 -24.49
N PRO A 108 -31.96 -6.23 -23.16
CA PRO A 108 -32.09 -4.92 -22.47
C PRO A 108 -30.83 -4.01 -22.40
N LEU A 109 -29.84 -4.15 -23.30
CA LEU A 109 -28.47 -3.63 -23.02
C LEU A 109 -27.96 -2.40 -23.83
N HIS A 110 -28.73 -1.75 -24.71
CA HIS A 110 -28.11 -0.69 -25.56
C HIS A 110 -28.10 0.75 -24.97
N GLY A 111 -29.04 1.12 -24.09
CA GLY A 111 -29.23 2.52 -23.66
C GLY A 111 -28.18 3.03 -22.67
N VAL A 112 -27.73 2.19 -21.74
CA VAL A 112 -26.72 2.55 -20.72
C VAL A 112 -25.32 2.68 -21.34
N MET A 113 -25.06 1.93 -22.42
CA MET A 113 -23.78 1.95 -23.16
C MET A 113 -23.54 3.25 -23.93
N ALA A 114 -24.59 3.96 -24.37
CA ALA A 114 -24.46 5.22 -25.10
C ALA A 114 -23.98 6.39 -24.21
N VAL A 115 -24.24 6.34 -22.91
CA VAL A 115 -23.79 7.36 -21.93
C VAL A 115 -22.36 7.11 -21.51
N ALA A 116 -21.96 5.85 -21.36
CA ALA A 116 -20.59 5.48 -20.99
C ALA A 116 -19.56 5.63 -22.12
N SER A 117 -20.01 5.78 -23.39
CA SER A 117 -19.14 5.85 -24.57
C SER A 117 -18.82 7.27 -25.07
N ARG A 118 -19.23 8.33 -24.36
CA ARG A 118 -18.91 9.72 -24.74
C ARG A 118 -17.85 10.30 -23.81
N GLU A 119 -16.60 10.13 -24.22
CA GLU A 119 -15.39 10.61 -23.54
C GLU A 119 -15.33 12.14 -23.36
N GLY A 120 -14.64 12.56 -22.30
CA GLY A 120 -13.70 13.69 -22.36
C GLY A 120 -14.22 15.10 -22.10
N ARG A 121 -14.69 15.42 -20.88
CA ARG A 121 -14.61 16.79 -20.32
C ARG A 121 -14.42 16.81 -18.82
N ASP A 122 -13.52 17.67 -18.35
CA ASP A 122 -13.28 17.99 -16.95
C ASP A 122 -14.53 18.58 -16.29
N ILE A 123 -14.90 18.09 -15.10
CA ILE A 123 -16.11 18.48 -14.36
C ILE A 123 -15.70 19.34 -13.16
N GLN A 124 -16.35 20.49 -13.01
CA GLN A 124 -16.08 21.50 -11.97
C GLN A 124 -16.63 21.10 -10.57
N PRO A 125 -15.99 21.55 -9.46
CA PRO A 125 -16.26 21.08 -8.09
C PRO A 125 -17.63 21.45 -7.46
N SER A 126 -18.41 22.36 -8.06
CA SER A 126 -19.71 22.78 -7.49
C SER A 126 -20.86 21.77 -7.71
N LEU A 127 -20.60 20.66 -8.41
CA LEU A 127 -21.58 19.62 -8.74
C LEU A 127 -21.58 18.42 -7.75
N ILE A 128 -20.88 18.53 -6.61
CA ILE A 128 -20.58 17.41 -5.70
C ILE A 128 -21.80 17.00 -4.85
N SER A 129 -22.71 17.91 -4.48
CA SER A 129 -23.91 17.54 -3.70
C SER A 129 -25.03 16.91 -4.52
N GLN A 130 -25.11 17.20 -5.83
CA GLN A 130 -26.16 16.70 -6.73
C GLN A 130 -25.87 15.28 -7.30
N GLN A 131 -24.63 14.80 -7.24
CA GLN A 131 -24.23 13.49 -7.78
C GLN A 131 -24.52 12.30 -6.84
N TRP A 132 -24.67 12.53 -5.53
CA TRP A 132 -24.93 11.47 -4.54
C TRP A 132 -26.22 10.70 -4.78
N ASN A 133 -27.31 11.41 -5.10
CA ASN A 133 -28.60 10.78 -5.37
C ASN A 133 -28.55 9.86 -6.60
N SER A 134 -27.67 10.16 -7.55
CA SER A 134 -27.44 9.29 -8.72
C SER A 134 -26.62 8.06 -8.36
N LEU A 135 -25.65 8.18 -7.44
CA LEU A 135 -24.86 7.04 -6.95
C LEU A 135 -25.69 6.10 -6.06
N LEU A 136 -26.52 6.66 -5.18
CA LEU A 136 -27.45 5.89 -4.34
C LEU A 136 -28.39 5.03 -5.19
N TYR A 137 -28.90 5.56 -6.30
CA TYR A 137 -29.68 4.78 -7.26
C TYR A 137 -28.93 3.55 -7.78
N PHE A 138 -27.64 3.67 -8.11
CA PHE A 138 -26.86 2.51 -8.55
C PHE A 138 -26.58 1.52 -7.42
N PHE A 139 -26.42 1.98 -6.17
CA PHE A 139 -26.34 1.09 -5.01
C PHE A 139 -27.66 0.35 -4.77
N ASP A 140 -28.81 0.99 -4.98
CA ASP A 140 -30.11 0.31 -4.90
C ASP A 140 -30.29 -0.70 -6.03
N LEU A 141 -29.78 -0.42 -7.24
CA LEU A 141 -29.78 -1.39 -8.34
C LEU A 141 -28.90 -2.62 -8.07
N LEU A 142 -27.96 -2.59 -7.12
CA LEU A 142 -27.24 -3.79 -6.68
C LEU A 142 -28.17 -4.78 -5.97
N LYS A 143 -29.31 -4.32 -5.43
CA LYS A 143 -30.35 -5.18 -4.82
C LYS A 143 -31.29 -5.80 -5.87
N SER A 144 -31.10 -5.51 -7.15
CA SER A 144 -31.93 -6.05 -8.23
C SER A 144 -31.85 -7.58 -8.32
N SER A 145 -32.95 -8.25 -8.63
CA SER A 145 -32.97 -9.69 -8.92
C SER A 145 -32.26 -10.07 -10.24
N TYR A 146 -31.92 -9.09 -11.07
CA TYR A 146 -31.30 -9.33 -12.38
C TYR A 146 -29.78 -9.19 -12.32
N LEU A 147 -29.07 -10.31 -12.47
CA LEU A 147 -27.59 -10.36 -12.42
C LEU A 147 -26.91 -9.37 -13.39
N GLN A 148 -27.47 -9.19 -14.59
CA GLN A 148 -26.93 -8.26 -15.59
C GLN A 148 -27.04 -6.80 -15.13
N VAL A 149 -28.12 -6.44 -14.42
CA VAL A 149 -28.32 -5.11 -13.85
C VAL A 149 -27.31 -4.90 -12.71
N GLN A 150 -27.15 -5.87 -11.82
CA GLN A 150 -26.16 -5.81 -10.75
C GLN A 150 -24.74 -5.63 -11.30
N LYS A 151 -24.34 -6.42 -12.31
CA LYS A 151 -23.02 -6.35 -12.94
C LYS A 151 -22.75 -4.97 -13.54
N LEU A 152 -23.71 -4.45 -14.30
CA LEU A 152 -23.60 -3.13 -14.92
C LEU A 152 -23.52 -2.01 -13.88
N SER A 153 -24.30 -2.09 -12.81
CA SER A 153 -24.24 -1.16 -11.69
C SER A 153 -22.88 -1.18 -11.02
N PHE A 154 -22.29 -2.36 -10.78
CA PHE A 154 -20.91 -2.47 -10.30
C PHE A 154 -19.91 -1.80 -11.24
N GLU A 155 -19.96 -2.08 -12.54
CA GLU A 155 -19.03 -1.51 -13.52
C GLU A 155 -19.11 0.03 -13.56
N LEU A 156 -20.30 0.59 -13.46
CA LEU A 156 -20.51 2.04 -13.40
C LEU A 156 -19.99 2.64 -12.08
N LEU A 157 -20.32 2.02 -10.95
CA LEU A 157 -19.86 2.46 -9.63
C LEU A 157 -18.33 2.42 -9.54
N ILE A 158 -17.69 1.34 -10.01
CA ILE A 158 -16.23 1.20 -10.06
C ILE A 158 -15.62 2.28 -10.95
N LYS A 159 -16.15 2.50 -12.16
CA LYS A 159 -15.66 3.56 -13.06
C LYS A 159 -15.78 4.94 -12.45
N THR A 160 -16.87 5.20 -11.71
CA THR A 160 -17.15 6.50 -11.11
C THR A 160 -16.24 6.76 -9.91
N THR A 161 -16.14 5.79 -9.01
CA THR A 161 -15.26 5.85 -7.83
C THR A 161 -13.77 5.92 -8.20
N LYS A 162 -13.37 5.34 -9.34
CA LYS A 162 -11.98 5.41 -9.85
C LYS A 162 -11.58 6.80 -10.34
N LYS A 163 -12.51 7.63 -10.80
CA LYS A 163 -12.24 8.95 -11.43
C LYS A 163 -12.05 10.11 -10.45
N ASN A 164 -11.43 9.86 -9.29
CA ASN A 164 -11.02 10.89 -8.31
C ASN A 164 -12.14 11.67 -7.61
N PHE A 165 -13.35 11.12 -7.47
CA PHE A 165 -14.40 11.76 -6.67
C PHE A 165 -14.48 11.12 -5.27
N PRO A 166 -14.56 11.93 -4.19
CA PRO A 166 -14.81 11.39 -2.86
C PRO A 166 -16.22 10.79 -2.82
N VAL A 167 -16.31 9.51 -2.44
CA VAL A 167 -17.56 8.76 -2.27
C VAL A 167 -17.63 8.24 -0.83
N HIS A 168 -18.76 8.48 -0.18
CA HIS A 168 -19.11 8.30 1.22
C HIS A 168 -20.14 7.18 1.21
N ALA A 169 -19.70 6.00 1.59
CA ALA A 169 -20.54 4.84 1.73
C ALA A 169 -20.95 4.72 3.19
N ASN A 170 -22.25 4.57 3.45
CA ASN A 170 -22.76 4.28 4.78
C ASN A 170 -22.64 2.79 5.10
N SER A 171 -22.98 2.40 6.33
CA SER A 171 -22.89 0.99 6.78
C SER A 171 -23.74 0.05 5.93
N ASP A 172 -24.92 0.48 5.45
CA ASP A 172 -25.79 -0.35 4.60
C ASP A 172 -25.15 -0.73 3.27
N ILE A 173 -24.43 0.21 2.65
CA ILE A 173 -23.67 -0.06 1.43
C ILE A 173 -22.59 -1.11 1.72
N PHE A 174 -21.81 -0.95 2.80
CA PHE A 174 -20.78 -1.94 3.14
C PHE A 174 -21.36 -3.30 3.50
N ARG A 175 -22.49 -3.38 4.20
CA ARG A 175 -23.21 -4.64 4.47
C ARG A 175 -23.57 -5.37 3.17
N LEU A 176 -24.14 -4.65 2.20
CA LEU A 176 -24.48 -5.20 0.89
C LEU A 176 -23.23 -5.67 0.12
N LEU A 177 -22.14 -4.90 0.16
CA LEU A 177 -20.91 -5.28 -0.53
C LEU A 177 -20.28 -6.53 0.12
N PHE A 178 -20.22 -6.61 1.44
CA PHE A 178 -19.71 -7.79 2.15
C PHE A 178 -20.57 -9.03 1.91
N SER A 179 -21.89 -8.91 1.91
CA SER A 179 -22.79 -10.03 1.64
C SER A 179 -22.56 -10.61 0.23
N ILE A 180 -22.39 -9.75 -0.76
CA ILE A 180 -22.04 -10.15 -2.14
C ILE A 180 -20.63 -10.76 -2.20
N ALA A 181 -19.64 -10.19 -1.50
CA ALA A 181 -18.23 -10.56 -1.60
C ALA A 181 -17.92 -11.94 -0.97
N ILE A 182 -18.61 -12.26 0.13
CA ILE A 182 -18.38 -13.49 0.91
C ILE A 182 -19.29 -14.64 0.45
N SER A 183 -20.40 -14.35 -0.24
CA SER A 183 -21.30 -15.36 -0.79
C SER A 183 -20.59 -16.36 -1.70
N GLN A 184 -20.75 -17.66 -1.43
CA GLN A 184 -19.98 -18.72 -2.08
C GLN A 184 -20.25 -18.86 -3.60
N ARG A 185 -21.45 -18.49 -4.06
CA ARG A 185 -21.91 -18.71 -5.44
C ARG A 185 -22.08 -17.43 -6.26
N HIS A 186 -21.68 -16.28 -5.72
CA HIS A 186 -21.93 -15.01 -6.39
C HIS A 186 -20.83 -14.70 -7.42
N SER A 187 -21.20 -14.49 -8.68
CA SER A 187 -20.24 -14.18 -9.76
C SER A 187 -19.65 -12.76 -9.66
N LEU A 188 -20.28 -11.88 -8.90
CA LEU A 188 -19.88 -10.46 -8.74
C LEU A 188 -18.91 -10.20 -7.58
N ARG A 189 -18.37 -11.23 -6.92
CA ARG A 189 -17.51 -11.08 -5.73
C ARG A 189 -16.29 -10.18 -5.98
N HIS A 190 -15.62 -10.39 -7.12
CA HIS A 190 -14.45 -9.60 -7.48
C HIS A 190 -14.80 -8.11 -7.67
N LEU A 191 -15.97 -7.82 -8.25
CA LEU A 191 -16.48 -6.44 -8.42
C LEU A 191 -16.84 -5.81 -7.09
N SER A 192 -17.42 -6.59 -6.17
CA SER A 192 -17.72 -6.11 -4.82
C SER A 192 -16.45 -5.69 -4.09
N PHE A 193 -15.43 -6.56 -4.07
CA PHE A 193 -14.12 -6.22 -3.49
C PHE A 193 -13.43 -5.06 -4.21
N GLU A 194 -13.56 -4.97 -5.55
CA GLU A 194 -12.97 -3.88 -6.31
C GLU A 194 -13.61 -2.53 -5.97
N LEU A 195 -14.94 -2.50 -5.87
CA LEU A 195 -15.67 -1.32 -5.44
C LEU A 195 -15.33 -0.94 -4.00
N MET A 196 -15.32 -1.89 -3.06
CA MET A 196 -14.88 -1.64 -1.68
C MET A 196 -13.45 -1.07 -1.64
N GLY A 197 -12.53 -1.61 -2.44
CA GLY A 197 -11.18 -1.08 -2.55
C GLY A 197 -11.13 0.36 -3.06
N ASN A 198 -11.98 0.76 -3.99
CA ASN A 198 -12.07 2.17 -4.40
C ASN A 198 -12.69 3.04 -3.30
N LEU A 199 -13.71 2.53 -2.60
CA LEU A 199 -14.36 3.23 -1.48
C LEU A 199 -13.42 3.39 -0.28
N THR A 200 -12.39 2.57 -0.11
CA THR A 200 -11.38 2.71 0.96
C THR A 200 -10.07 3.35 0.54
N SER A 201 -9.97 3.88 -0.69
CA SER A 201 -8.75 4.61 -1.08
C SER A 201 -8.48 5.80 -0.16
N ASP A 202 -7.24 6.27 -0.13
CA ASP A 202 -6.76 7.49 0.53
C ASP A 202 -7.66 8.73 0.37
N LYS A 203 -8.43 8.80 -0.73
CA LYS A 203 -9.41 9.88 -1.02
C LYS A 203 -10.67 9.84 -0.16
N ASN A 204 -10.96 8.73 0.50
CA ASN A 204 -12.21 8.46 1.21
C ASN A 204 -11.98 8.10 2.69
N PRO A 205 -11.25 8.92 3.47
CA PRO A 205 -10.87 8.55 4.84
C PRO A 205 -12.09 8.37 5.76
N GLN A 206 -13.22 9.01 5.46
CA GLN A 206 -14.44 8.85 6.26
C GLN A 206 -15.04 7.44 6.17
N ASN A 207 -14.81 6.71 5.07
CA ASN A 207 -15.32 5.35 4.92
C ASN A 207 -14.56 4.34 5.79
N ILE A 208 -13.31 4.64 6.15
CA ILE A 208 -12.54 3.83 7.09
C ILE A 208 -13.23 3.84 8.46
N LYS A 209 -13.67 5.00 8.93
CA LYS A 209 -14.42 5.13 10.19
C LYS A 209 -15.73 4.34 10.22
N VAL A 210 -16.39 4.18 9.07
CA VAL A 210 -17.58 3.33 8.95
C VAL A 210 -17.20 1.86 9.10
N LEU A 211 -16.09 1.45 8.48
CA LEU A 211 -15.56 0.09 8.54
C LEU A 211 -14.91 -0.27 9.90
N ASP A 212 -14.54 0.72 10.69
CA ASP A 212 -14.03 0.53 12.06
C ASP A 212 -15.15 0.21 13.07
N GLN A 213 -16.41 0.21 12.64
CA GLN A 213 -17.53 -0.25 13.47
C GLN A 213 -17.40 -1.76 13.76
N GLU A 214 -17.77 -2.18 14.99
CA GLU A 214 -17.62 -3.56 15.49
C GLU A 214 -18.20 -4.65 14.56
N GLU A 215 -19.21 -4.32 13.75
CA GLU A 215 -19.85 -5.26 12.84
C GLU A 215 -18.98 -5.71 11.65
N PHE A 216 -18.05 -4.85 11.18
CA PHE A 216 -17.24 -5.13 9.99
C PHE A 216 -15.88 -5.75 10.31
N ILE A 217 -15.37 -5.50 11.51
CA ILE A 217 -14.07 -6.01 11.97
C ILE A 217 -13.96 -7.54 11.81
N PRO A 218 -14.94 -8.37 12.25
CA PRO A 218 -14.89 -9.82 12.03
C PRO A 218 -14.80 -10.21 10.56
N LEU A 219 -15.46 -9.47 9.67
CA LEU A 219 -15.44 -9.73 8.22
C LEU A 219 -14.06 -9.44 7.65
N ILE A 220 -13.47 -8.31 8.01
CA ILE A 220 -12.13 -7.90 7.56
C ILE A 220 -11.05 -8.88 8.04
N ARG A 221 -11.16 -9.36 9.29
CA ARG A 221 -10.27 -10.39 9.88
C ARG A 221 -10.22 -11.70 9.09
N THR A 222 -11.27 -12.03 8.33
CA THR A 222 -11.29 -13.26 7.54
C THR A 222 -10.55 -13.18 6.22
N LEU A 223 -10.27 -11.96 5.76
CA LEU A 223 -9.69 -11.72 4.44
C LEU A 223 -8.32 -12.39 4.23
N PRO A 224 -7.38 -12.40 5.18
CA PRO A 224 -6.12 -13.14 5.00
C PRO A 224 -6.35 -14.63 4.71
N LYS A 225 -7.16 -15.32 5.53
CA LYS A 225 -7.53 -16.73 5.30
C LYS A 225 -8.25 -16.93 3.96
N PHE A 226 -9.11 -16.00 3.60
CA PHE A 226 -9.86 -16.03 2.34
C PHE A 226 -8.96 -15.89 1.10
N ILE A 227 -8.00 -14.95 1.14
CA ILE A 227 -7.03 -14.72 0.06
C ILE A 227 -6.14 -15.96 -0.12
N LEU A 228 -5.75 -16.61 0.98
CA LEU A 228 -4.91 -17.80 0.96
C LEU A 228 -5.62 -19.05 0.40
N LYS A 229 -6.95 -19.10 0.41
CA LYS A 229 -7.73 -20.27 -0.03
C LYS A 229 -7.46 -20.57 -1.51
N ARG A 230 -6.91 -21.76 -1.81
CA ARG A 230 -6.52 -22.18 -3.17
C ARG A 230 -7.66 -22.19 -4.19
N SER A 231 -8.90 -22.40 -3.75
CA SER A 231 -10.08 -22.43 -4.63
C SER A 231 -10.56 -21.02 -5.05
N THR A 232 -9.95 -19.96 -4.52
CA THR A 232 -10.38 -18.59 -4.83
C THR A 232 -9.76 -18.13 -6.14
N GLU A 233 -10.57 -17.55 -7.02
CA GLU A 233 -10.10 -16.98 -8.28
C GLU A 233 -9.09 -15.85 -8.07
N THR A 234 -8.12 -15.74 -8.97
CA THR A 234 -7.06 -14.73 -8.90
C THR A 234 -7.59 -13.29 -8.93
N SER A 235 -8.66 -13.03 -9.68
CA SER A 235 -9.35 -11.73 -9.72
C SER A 235 -9.87 -11.33 -8.34
N ILE A 236 -10.54 -12.26 -7.67
CA ILE A 236 -11.08 -12.10 -6.31
C ILE A 236 -9.93 -11.89 -5.31
N GLN A 237 -8.86 -12.68 -5.39
CA GLN A 237 -7.69 -12.53 -4.51
C GLN A 237 -7.05 -11.14 -4.66
N ASN A 238 -6.87 -10.65 -5.89
CA ASN A 238 -6.32 -9.32 -6.16
C ASN A 238 -7.23 -8.22 -5.58
N SER A 239 -8.52 -8.25 -5.87
CA SER A 239 -9.47 -7.22 -5.40
C SER A 239 -9.60 -7.22 -3.89
N ALA A 240 -9.70 -8.39 -3.25
CA ALA A 240 -9.76 -8.52 -1.79
C ALA A 240 -8.47 -8.02 -1.13
N SER A 241 -7.30 -8.32 -1.70
CA SER A 241 -6.01 -7.82 -1.21
C SER A 241 -5.91 -6.30 -1.32
N ARG A 242 -6.46 -5.70 -2.39
CA ARG A 242 -6.48 -4.25 -2.59
C ARG A 242 -7.39 -3.56 -1.58
N PHE A 243 -8.57 -4.11 -1.34
CA PHE A 243 -9.48 -3.62 -0.30
C PHE A 243 -8.81 -3.67 1.08
N LEU A 244 -8.23 -4.81 1.46
CA LEU A 244 -7.54 -4.99 2.73
C LEU A 244 -6.37 -3.99 2.87
N PHE A 245 -5.53 -3.86 1.84
CA PHE A 245 -4.43 -2.90 1.84
C PHE A 245 -4.93 -1.46 2.04
N ASN A 246 -5.92 -1.03 1.27
CA ASN A 246 -6.44 0.33 1.37
C ASN A 246 -7.08 0.60 2.74
N TYR A 247 -7.83 -0.36 3.29
CA TYR A 247 -8.39 -0.27 4.63
C TYR A 247 -7.29 -0.06 5.68
N ILE A 248 -6.30 -0.95 5.72
CA ILE A 248 -5.20 -0.92 6.71
C ILE A 248 -4.35 0.35 6.60
N MET A 249 -4.08 0.81 5.38
CA MET A 249 -3.33 2.06 5.17
C MET A 249 -4.12 3.31 5.57
N GLY A 250 -5.46 3.24 5.55
CA GLY A 250 -6.34 4.34 5.94
C GLY A 250 -6.60 4.45 7.45
N VAL A 251 -6.22 3.44 8.24
CA VAL A 251 -6.36 3.46 9.70
C VAL A 251 -5.33 4.41 10.30
N HIS A 252 -5.82 5.41 11.06
CA HIS A 252 -5.00 6.48 11.63
C HIS A 252 -4.22 6.05 12.88
N GLU A 253 -4.81 5.24 13.77
CA GLU A 253 -4.21 4.85 15.06
C GLU A 253 -3.97 3.33 15.11
N MET A 254 -2.70 2.91 15.19
CA MET A 254 -2.32 1.48 15.16
C MET A 254 -2.22 0.84 16.56
N GLU A 255 -2.06 1.62 17.63
CA GLU A 255 -1.82 1.08 18.98
C GLU A 255 -3.06 0.37 19.57
N ASN A 256 -4.26 0.89 19.33
CA ASN A 256 -5.52 0.23 19.72
C ASN A 256 -5.97 -0.83 18.68
N PHE A 257 -5.42 -0.76 17.47
CA PHE A 257 -5.83 -1.56 16.31
C PHE A 257 -5.52 -3.06 16.43
N GLU A 258 -4.41 -3.44 17.09
CA GLU A 258 -4.04 -4.86 17.22
C GLU A 258 -4.97 -5.61 18.19
N ASN A 259 -5.37 -4.94 19.28
CA ASN A 259 -6.27 -5.52 20.27
C ASN A 259 -7.71 -5.59 19.75
N GLU A 260 -8.14 -4.60 18.95
CA GLU A 260 -9.53 -4.49 18.51
C GLU A 260 -9.79 -5.07 17.11
N ILE A 261 -8.80 -5.06 16.18
CA ILE A 261 -9.01 -5.35 14.75
C ILE A 261 -8.12 -6.47 14.19
N PHE A 262 -6.84 -6.59 14.54
CA PHE A 262 -5.98 -7.67 14.00
C PHE A 262 -5.12 -8.36 15.06
N GLN A 263 -5.37 -9.64 15.32
CA GLN A 263 -4.51 -10.48 16.17
C GLN A 263 -3.24 -10.95 15.44
N ILE A 264 -2.21 -11.33 16.21
CA ILE A 264 -0.96 -11.96 15.74
C ILE A 264 -1.20 -13.10 14.73
N SER A 265 -2.22 -13.93 14.96
CA SER A 265 -2.57 -15.05 14.07
C SER A 265 -2.83 -14.61 12.62
N HIS A 266 -3.36 -13.41 12.40
CA HIS A 266 -3.60 -12.85 11.07
C HIS A 266 -2.30 -12.38 10.40
N ALA A 267 -1.37 -11.78 11.16
CA ALA A 267 -0.05 -11.41 10.64
C ALA A 267 0.71 -12.64 10.13
N LEU A 268 0.61 -13.78 10.85
CA LEU A 268 1.18 -15.05 10.41
C LEU A 268 0.54 -15.60 9.15
N GLN A 269 -0.79 -15.45 8.98
CA GLN A 269 -1.48 -15.81 7.73
C GLN A 269 -1.01 -14.95 6.55
N LEU A 270 -0.79 -13.65 6.76
CA LEU A 270 -0.25 -12.74 5.75
C LEU A 270 1.18 -13.12 5.35
N LEU A 271 2.00 -13.53 6.32
CA LEU A 271 3.35 -14.05 6.05
C LEU A 271 3.33 -15.36 5.24
N GLN A 272 2.35 -16.23 5.50
CA GLN A 272 2.13 -17.44 4.70
C GLN A 272 1.74 -17.10 3.25
N ILE A 273 0.91 -16.06 3.05
CA ILE A 273 0.60 -15.54 1.71
C ILE A 273 1.87 -15.07 1.00
N LEU A 274 2.74 -14.32 1.67
CA LEU A 274 4.02 -13.85 1.11
C LEU A 274 4.94 -14.99 0.65
N SER A 275 4.84 -16.15 1.30
CA SER A 275 5.60 -17.35 0.97
C SER A 275 5.00 -18.14 -0.21
N SER A 276 3.83 -17.74 -0.72
CA SER A 276 3.11 -18.49 -1.75
C SER A 276 3.72 -18.36 -3.15
N THR A 277 3.91 -19.51 -3.79
CA THR A 277 4.34 -19.58 -5.19
C THR A 277 3.18 -19.38 -6.17
N SER A 278 1.94 -19.73 -5.79
CA SER A 278 0.77 -19.70 -6.67
C SER A 278 0.11 -18.32 -6.81
N LEU A 279 0.36 -17.41 -5.87
CA LEU A 279 -0.26 -16.07 -5.89
C LEU A 279 0.48 -15.10 -6.80
N THR A 280 -0.28 -14.16 -7.36
CA THR A 280 0.23 -13.11 -8.25
C THR A 280 1.15 -12.15 -7.53
N ARG A 281 2.06 -11.53 -8.27
CA ARG A 281 2.92 -10.47 -7.75
C ARG A 281 2.13 -9.30 -7.14
N SER A 282 0.99 -8.93 -7.73
CA SER A 282 0.14 -7.84 -7.21
C SER A 282 -0.41 -8.15 -5.81
N VAL A 283 -0.93 -9.36 -5.59
CA VAL A 283 -1.40 -9.80 -4.25
C VAL A 283 -0.28 -9.71 -3.24
N LEU A 284 0.89 -10.23 -3.59
CA LEU A 284 2.04 -10.27 -2.68
C LEU A 284 2.50 -8.86 -2.29
N VAL A 285 2.54 -7.91 -3.24
CA VAL A 285 2.91 -6.51 -2.95
C VAL A 285 1.91 -5.87 -1.97
N LEU A 286 0.62 -6.05 -2.20
CA LEU A 286 -0.43 -5.49 -1.33
C LEU A 286 -0.36 -6.08 0.08
N VAL A 287 -0.16 -7.40 0.17
CA VAL A 287 -0.01 -8.09 1.46
C VAL A 287 1.27 -7.69 2.17
N ALA A 288 2.37 -7.47 1.45
CA ALA A 288 3.62 -6.96 2.03
C ALA A 288 3.40 -5.58 2.65
N GLY A 289 2.62 -4.71 1.98
CA GLY A 289 2.26 -3.40 2.52
C GLY A 289 1.39 -3.47 3.77
N VAL A 290 0.38 -4.36 3.78
CA VAL A 290 -0.43 -4.62 5.00
C VAL A 290 0.48 -5.07 6.14
N LEU A 291 1.36 -6.04 5.90
CA LEU A 291 2.26 -6.56 6.93
C LEU A 291 3.26 -5.50 7.41
N ALA A 292 3.78 -4.65 6.51
CA ALA A 292 4.65 -3.54 6.85
C ALA A 292 3.97 -2.49 7.74
N ARG A 293 2.66 -2.27 7.55
CA ARG A 293 1.85 -1.40 8.42
C ARG A 293 1.59 -2.06 9.78
N LEU A 294 1.17 -3.33 9.80
CA LEU A 294 0.97 -4.08 11.04
C LEU A 294 2.26 -4.20 11.88
N GLY A 295 3.42 -4.27 11.23
CA GLY A 295 4.72 -4.30 11.90
C GLY A 295 5.13 -3.01 12.60
N GLU A 296 4.23 -2.03 12.79
CA GLU A 296 4.45 -0.90 13.72
C GLU A 296 4.36 -1.33 15.17
N THR A 297 3.62 -2.40 15.45
CA THR A 297 3.46 -2.90 16.81
C THR A 297 4.53 -3.92 17.17
N GLU A 298 4.98 -3.88 18.42
CA GLU A 298 6.03 -4.77 18.93
C GLU A 298 5.61 -6.24 18.94
N ALA A 299 4.33 -6.52 19.23
CA ALA A 299 3.80 -7.88 19.29
C ALA A 299 3.84 -8.58 17.93
N VAL A 300 3.42 -7.88 16.85
CA VAL A 300 3.53 -8.39 15.47
C VAL A 300 4.99 -8.58 15.07
N GLN A 301 5.86 -7.63 15.40
CA GLN A 301 7.29 -7.72 15.10
C GLN A 301 7.93 -8.96 15.71
N LYS A 302 7.70 -9.20 17.00
CA LYS A 302 8.21 -10.38 17.72
C LYS A 302 7.69 -11.69 17.10
N ALA A 303 6.40 -11.72 16.76
CA ALA A 303 5.80 -12.90 16.12
C ALA A 303 6.41 -13.20 14.74
N ILE A 304 6.69 -12.19 13.92
CA ILE A 304 7.35 -12.37 12.62
C ILE A 304 8.76 -12.95 12.80
N SER A 305 9.53 -12.44 13.76
CA SER A 305 10.89 -12.94 14.03
C SER A 305 10.90 -14.38 14.53
N GLN A 306 9.99 -14.74 15.44
CA GLN A 306 9.92 -16.08 16.02
C GLN A 306 9.42 -17.16 15.06
N THR A 307 8.70 -16.79 14.00
CA THR A 307 8.08 -17.74 13.05
C THR A 307 8.88 -17.92 11.76
N GLY A 308 10.14 -17.44 11.72
CA GLY A 308 10.99 -17.50 10.53
C GLY A 308 10.58 -16.51 9.42
N GLY A 309 9.75 -15.53 9.74
CA GLY A 309 9.28 -14.53 8.78
C GLY A 309 10.39 -13.66 8.20
N VAL A 310 11.44 -13.39 8.99
CA VAL A 310 12.63 -12.67 8.52
C VAL A 310 13.28 -13.40 7.34
N SER A 311 13.34 -14.74 7.35
CA SER A 311 13.86 -15.54 6.23
C SER A 311 13.03 -15.34 4.96
N THR A 312 11.70 -15.35 5.09
CA THR A 312 10.79 -15.08 3.97
C THR A 312 11.00 -13.68 3.41
N LEU A 313 11.10 -12.66 4.27
CA LEU A 313 11.36 -11.28 3.86
C LEU A 313 12.70 -11.14 3.13
N MET A 314 13.77 -11.73 3.65
CA MET A 314 15.09 -11.70 3.00
C MET A 314 15.10 -12.41 1.64
N LYS A 315 14.39 -13.53 1.49
CA LYS A 315 14.20 -14.21 0.20
C LYS A 315 13.46 -13.34 -0.81
N LEU A 316 12.49 -12.54 -0.35
CA LEU A 316 11.75 -11.62 -1.23
C LEU A 316 12.62 -10.50 -1.80
N LEU A 317 13.68 -10.10 -1.09
CA LEU A 317 14.66 -9.10 -1.54
C LEU A 317 15.72 -9.65 -2.51
N SER A 318 15.83 -10.98 -2.64
CA SER A 318 16.86 -11.58 -3.50
C SER A 318 16.71 -11.08 -4.95
N PRO A 319 17.80 -10.59 -5.61
CA PRO A 319 17.77 -10.17 -7.00
C PRO A 319 17.31 -11.26 -7.98
N THR A 320 17.46 -12.53 -7.59
CA THR A 320 17.02 -13.70 -8.37
C THR A 320 15.50 -13.94 -8.31
N ASN A 321 14.79 -13.24 -7.41
CA ASN A 321 13.36 -13.41 -7.26
C ASN A 321 12.60 -12.66 -8.36
N LYS A 322 12.04 -13.41 -9.31
CA LYS A 322 11.20 -12.87 -10.41
C LYS A 322 9.95 -12.11 -9.90
N LYS A 323 9.54 -12.33 -8.65
CA LYS A 323 8.43 -11.61 -8.00
C LYS A 323 8.84 -10.26 -7.40
N GLY A 324 10.13 -9.91 -7.39
CA GLY A 324 10.66 -8.64 -6.87
C GLY A 324 10.22 -7.43 -7.72
N SER A 325 9.27 -6.64 -7.21
CA SER A 325 9.05 -5.25 -7.64
C SER A 325 9.75 -4.28 -6.73
N ILE A 326 10.03 -3.09 -7.24
CA ILE A 326 10.40 -1.92 -6.43
C ILE A 326 9.41 -1.74 -5.28
N ALA A 327 8.10 -1.87 -5.52
CA ALA A 327 7.07 -1.77 -4.48
C ALA A 327 7.17 -2.88 -3.41
N MET A 328 7.47 -4.13 -3.82
CA MET A 328 7.74 -5.22 -2.88
C MET A 328 8.97 -4.90 -2.03
N SER A 329 10.06 -4.50 -2.68
CA SER A 329 11.29 -4.10 -2.01
C SER A 329 11.05 -2.97 -1.02
N TYR A 330 10.25 -1.95 -1.39
CA TYR A 330 9.87 -0.86 -0.50
C TYR A 330 9.21 -1.35 0.79
N PHE A 331 8.12 -2.12 0.70
CA PHE A 331 7.41 -2.59 1.89
C PHE A 331 8.22 -3.59 2.72
N VAL A 332 8.94 -4.50 2.07
CA VAL A 332 9.76 -5.49 2.77
C VAL A 332 10.91 -4.82 3.51
N THR A 333 11.61 -3.87 2.89
CA THR A 333 12.69 -3.12 3.55
C THR A 333 12.17 -2.21 4.65
N GLN A 334 10.99 -1.60 4.47
CA GLN A 334 10.32 -0.84 5.53
C GLN A 334 10.03 -1.72 6.76
N LEU A 335 9.50 -2.93 6.55
CA LEU A 335 9.22 -3.87 7.63
C LEU A 335 10.51 -4.36 8.31
N LEU A 336 11.54 -4.71 7.54
CA LEU A 336 12.84 -5.10 8.10
C LEU A 336 13.46 -3.97 8.94
N ALA A 337 13.38 -2.73 8.47
CA ALA A 337 13.86 -1.56 9.23
C ALA A 337 13.12 -1.40 10.57
N LYS A 338 11.81 -1.65 10.60
CA LYS A 338 11.01 -1.67 11.84
C LYS A 338 11.42 -2.81 12.77
N LEU A 339 11.56 -4.03 12.25
CA LEU A 339 12.00 -5.20 13.03
C LEU A 339 13.36 -4.99 13.68
N ALA A 340 14.30 -4.36 12.97
CA ALA A 340 15.65 -4.08 13.44
C ALA A 340 15.72 -3.06 14.58
N LYS A 341 14.65 -2.31 14.88
CA LYS A 341 14.61 -1.40 16.03
C LYS A 341 14.58 -2.11 17.37
N ASN A 342 14.25 -3.40 17.38
CA ASN A 342 14.06 -4.18 18.60
C ASN A 342 15.16 -5.25 18.71
N ASP A 343 15.97 -5.16 19.77
CA ASP A 343 17.11 -6.05 20.02
C ASP A 343 16.74 -7.54 19.98
N SER A 344 15.56 -7.88 20.53
CA SER A 344 15.04 -9.26 20.53
C SER A 344 14.84 -9.90 19.14
N ASN A 345 14.81 -9.08 18.07
CA ASN A 345 14.68 -9.56 16.69
C ASN A 345 16.02 -9.76 16.00
N LEU A 346 17.12 -9.21 16.54
CA LEU A 346 18.41 -9.16 15.86
C LEU A 346 19.00 -10.56 15.62
N ASP A 347 18.83 -11.49 16.56
CA ASP A 347 19.29 -12.89 16.43
C ASP A 347 18.73 -13.53 15.15
N SER A 348 17.43 -13.36 14.91
CA SER A 348 16.78 -13.88 13.72
C SER A 348 17.25 -13.17 12.44
N ILE A 349 17.56 -11.87 12.52
CA ILE A 349 18.04 -11.08 11.38
C ILE A 349 19.45 -11.52 10.98
N PHE A 350 20.38 -11.59 11.94
CA PHE A 350 21.75 -12.01 11.67
C PHE A 350 21.81 -13.48 11.23
N ALA A 351 21.00 -14.37 11.81
CA ALA A 351 20.92 -15.77 11.38
C ALA A 351 20.47 -15.94 9.92
N CYS A 352 19.63 -15.03 9.40
CA CYS A 352 19.20 -15.06 7.99
C CYS A 352 20.22 -14.44 7.02
N GLY A 353 21.15 -13.64 7.53
CA GLY A 353 22.13 -12.87 6.75
C GLY A 353 21.53 -11.62 6.09
N ILE A 354 22.31 -10.54 6.07
CA ILE A 354 21.91 -9.22 5.56
C ILE A 354 22.37 -8.96 4.10
N LYS A 355 23.10 -9.91 3.51
CA LYS A 355 23.69 -9.80 2.16
C LYS A 355 22.67 -9.49 1.07
N SER A 356 21.43 -9.98 1.18
CA SER A 356 20.36 -9.67 0.21
C SER A 356 19.97 -8.19 0.23
N ALA A 357 19.89 -7.59 1.43
CA ALA A 357 19.61 -6.16 1.58
C ALA A 357 20.78 -5.30 1.06
N LEU A 358 22.02 -5.69 1.34
CA LEU A 358 23.22 -5.01 0.83
C LEU A 358 23.33 -5.09 -0.71
N LYS A 359 23.04 -6.25 -1.30
CA LYS A 359 23.00 -6.40 -2.77
C LYS A 359 21.92 -5.52 -3.39
N LEU A 360 20.76 -5.38 -2.75
CA LEU A 360 19.68 -4.52 -3.22
C LEU A 360 20.12 -3.06 -3.31
N LEU A 361 20.90 -2.57 -2.35
CA LEU A 361 21.42 -1.20 -2.39
C LEU A 361 22.32 -0.92 -3.60
N LYS A 362 23.13 -1.90 -4.02
CA LYS A 362 24.03 -1.76 -5.18
C LYS A 362 23.30 -1.66 -6.52
N ILE A 363 22.07 -2.19 -6.60
CA ILE A 363 21.29 -2.26 -7.84
C ILE A 363 20.09 -1.30 -7.87
N CYS A 364 19.66 -0.78 -6.71
CA CYS A 364 18.45 0.02 -6.61
C CYS A 364 18.75 1.50 -6.85
N THR A 365 17.94 2.13 -7.70
CA THR A 365 18.00 3.57 -7.97
C THR A 365 16.88 4.37 -7.28
N VAL A 366 16.02 3.70 -6.51
CA VAL A 366 14.82 4.29 -5.93
C VAL A 366 15.10 4.77 -4.51
N SER A 367 15.06 6.08 -4.32
CA SER A 367 15.45 6.77 -3.08
C SER A 367 14.74 6.23 -1.84
N SER A 368 13.42 5.98 -1.92
CA SER A 368 12.65 5.48 -0.78
C SER A 368 13.04 4.07 -0.34
N VAL A 369 13.46 3.20 -1.28
CA VAL A 369 13.97 1.86 -0.96
C VAL A 369 15.35 1.97 -0.34
N ILE A 370 16.22 2.83 -0.90
CA ILE A 370 17.56 3.09 -0.35
C ILE A 370 17.46 3.58 1.09
N VAL A 371 16.59 4.58 1.36
CA VAL A 371 16.35 5.11 2.72
C VAL A 371 15.92 4.01 3.68
N ASN A 372 14.99 3.14 3.30
CA ASN A 372 14.55 2.04 4.18
C ASN A 372 15.67 1.03 4.46
N VAL A 373 16.51 0.71 3.47
CA VAL A 373 17.62 -0.22 3.70
C VAL A 373 18.72 0.42 4.55
N VAL A 374 19.02 1.70 4.34
CA VAL A 374 19.96 2.46 5.18
C VAL A 374 19.44 2.53 6.62
N GLU A 375 18.15 2.79 6.82
CA GLU A 375 17.52 2.78 8.14
C GLU A 375 17.60 1.38 8.79
N PHE A 376 17.36 0.32 8.02
CA PHE A 376 17.53 -1.06 8.48
C PHE A 376 18.96 -1.33 8.95
N ILE A 377 19.96 -0.93 8.16
CA ILE A 377 21.38 -1.12 8.50
C ILE A 377 21.77 -0.28 9.71
N PHE A 378 21.29 0.95 9.79
CA PHE A 378 21.52 1.81 10.95
C PHE A 378 20.98 1.16 12.22
N ASN A 379 19.74 0.68 12.21
CA ASN A 379 19.09 0.08 13.37
C ASN A 379 19.79 -1.21 13.84
N ILE A 380 20.31 -2.05 12.94
CA ILE A 380 21.10 -3.22 13.37
C ILE A 380 22.49 -2.84 13.89
N SER A 381 23.03 -1.69 13.47
CA SER A 381 24.37 -1.21 13.84
C SER A 381 24.38 -0.40 15.12
N SER A 382 23.23 0.16 15.54
CA SER A 382 23.13 1.01 16.73
C SER A 382 23.20 0.27 18.06
N PHE A 383 23.09 -1.06 18.05
CA PHE A 383 23.17 -1.88 19.26
C PHE A 383 24.62 -2.28 19.53
N GLU A 384 25.03 -2.21 20.81
CA GLU A 384 26.34 -2.67 21.31
C GLU A 384 26.49 -4.20 21.20
N ASN A 385 26.59 -4.68 19.98
CA ASN A 385 26.69 -6.10 19.66
C ASN A 385 27.94 -6.33 18.79
N GLU A 386 29.12 -5.97 19.32
CA GLU A 386 30.41 -6.05 18.61
C GLU A 386 30.65 -7.41 17.95
N HIS A 387 30.27 -8.52 18.61
CA HIS A 387 30.46 -9.86 18.08
C HIS A 387 29.64 -10.16 16.82
N ARG A 388 28.54 -9.45 16.59
CA ARG A 388 27.57 -9.72 15.50
C ARG A 388 27.88 -8.94 14.23
N LEU A 389 28.35 -7.69 14.36
CA LEU A 389 28.80 -6.87 13.23
C LEU A 389 30.19 -7.27 12.72
N LYS A 390 31.09 -7.74 13.60
CA LYS A 390 32.43 -8.22 13.21
C LYS A 390 32.40 -9.43 12.26
N GLN A 391 31.31 -10.21 12.22
CA GLN A 391 31.17 -11.35 11.29
C GLN A 391 30.80 -10.95 9.84
N ASP A 392 30.20 -9.78 9.63
CA ASP A 392 29.87 -9.23 8.30
C ASP A 392 30.63 -7.90 8.12
N GLN A 393 31.97 -7.97 7.99
CA GLN A 393 32.90 -6.83 7.83
C GLN A 393 32.61 -5.90 6.63
N THR A 394 31.58 -6.17 5.83
CA THR A 394 31.28 -5.44 4.58
C THR A 394 30.15 -4.41 4.72
N VAL A 395 29.44 -4.35 5.85
CA VAL A 395 28.23 -3.51 6.02
C VAL A 395 28.54 -2.02 5.88
N ILE A 396 29.53 -1.53 6.63
CA ILE A 396 29.92 -0.12 6.61
C ILE A 396 30.59 0.28 5.28
N PRO A 397 31.53 -0.50 4.72
CA PRO A 397 32.04 -0.26 3.37
C PRO A 397 30.94 -0.17 2.30
N ASP A 398 29.92 -1.04 2.38
CA ASP A 398 28.79 -1.02 1.45
C ASP A 398 27.95 0.27 1.61
N LEU A 399 27.68 0.71 2.83
CA LEU A 399 27.03 2.02 3.11
C LEU A 399 27.79 3.20 2.50
N VAL A 400 29.10 3.25 2.68
CA VAL A 400 29.97 4.30 2.12
C VAL A 400 30.01 4.23 0.58
N SER A 401 30.04 3.03 0.01
CA SER A 401 29.96 2.82 -1.43
C SER A 401 28.65 3.34 -2.02
N ILE A 402 27.53 3.14 -1.33
CA ILE A 402 26.20 3.58 -1.78
C ILE A 402 26.15 5.09 -1.92
N PHE A 403 26.69 5.84 -0.96
CA PHE A 403 26.77 7.28 -1.05
C PHE A 403 27.42 7.74 -2.37
N ARG A 404 28.48 7.05 -2.82
CA ARG A 404 29.19 7.35 -4.08
C ARG A 404 28.34 7.00 -5.31
N THR A 405 27.54 5.94 -5.24
CA THR A 405 26.74 5.43 -6.38
C THR A 405 25.34 6.04 -6.52
N THR A 406 24.71 6.47 -5.44
CA THR A 406 23.36 7.03 -5.47
C THR A 406 23.38 8.40 -6.14
N ILE A 407 22.40 8.68 -7.00
CA ILE A 407 22.26 9.99 -7.66
C ILE A 407 21.37 10.93 -6.84
N ASP A 408 20.41 10.37 -6.12
CA ASP A 408 19.41 11.12 -5.36
C ASP A 408 20.00 11.85 -4.13
N ARG A 409 19.72 13.16 -4.05
CA ARG A 409 20.19 14.03 -2.96
C ARG A 409 19.61 13.62 -1.60
N SER A 410 18.33 13.28 -1.53
CA SER A 410 17.64 12.97 -0.27
C SER A 410 18.19 11.69 0.36
N ALA A 411 18.45 10.67 -0.45
CA ALA A 411 19.07 9.43 -0.01
C ALA A 411 20.53 9.65 0.45
N LYS A 412 21.31 10.50 -0.24
CA LYS A 412 22.66 10.87 0.20
C LYS A 412 22.66 11.56 1.55
N LEU A 413 21.80 12.56 1.72
CA LEU A 413 21.71 13.31 2.96
C LEU A 413 21.27 12.39 4.11
N PHE A 414 20.24 11.56 3.90
CA PHE A 414 19.79 10.59 4.89
C PHE A 414 20.91 9.61 5.28
N THR A 415 21.63 9.07 4.31
CA THR A 415 22.76 8.16 4.55
C THR A 415 23.85 8.84 5.38
N LEU A 416 24.21 10.07 5.04
CA LEU A 416 25.24 10.81 5.76
C LEU A 416 24.79 11.20 7.17
N THR A 417 23.51 11.53 7.38
CA THR A 417 22.95 11.73 8.72
C THR A 417 23.08 10.47 9.58
N LYS A 418 22.79 9.29 9.02
CA LYS A 418 22.93 8.02 9.74
C LYS A 418 24.38 7.65 10.02
N LEU A 419 25.31 7.92 9.08
CA LEU A 419 26.75 7.78 9.34
C LEU A 419 27.23 8.73 10.44
N LYS A 420 26.73 9.97 10.45
CA LYS A 420 26.97 10.94 11.53
C LYS A 420 26.47 10.41 12.87
N ASP A 421 25.28 9.82 12.93
CA ASP A 421 24.74 9.26 14.16
C ASP A 421 25.55 8.04 14.65
N LEU A 422 25.97 7.14 13.75
CA LEU A 422 26.86 6.03 14.10
C LEU A 422 28.23 6.51 14.56
N SER A 423 28.77 7.61 14.01
CA SER A 423 30.07 8.15 14.43
C SER A 423 30.10 8.66 15.88
N GLN A 424 28.93 8.91 16.48
CA GLN A 424 28.82 9.27 17.90
C GLN A 424 28.93 8.05 18.82
N MET A 425 28.81 6.83 18.27
CA MET A 425 28.88 5.58 19.04
C MET A 425 30.31 5.07 19.05
N GLU A 426 30.91 4.97 20.24
CA GLU A 426 32.34 4.65 20.41
C GLU A 426 32.73 3.32 19.73
N HIS A 427 31.93 2.28 19.91
CA HIS A 427 32.17 0.95 19.33
C HIS A 427 32.06 0.91 17.79
N MET A 428 31.45 1.91 17.15
CA MET A 428 31.29 1.97 15.69
C MET A 428 32.36 2.81 14.99
N LYS A 429 33.07 3.67 15.72
CA LYS A 429 34.03 4.59 15.11
C LYS A 429 35.15 3.86 14.34
N GLN A 430 35.71 2.77 14.89
CA GLN A 430 36.72 1.97 14.18
C GLN A 430 36.18 1.38 12.87
N ALA A 431 34.98 0.79 12.90
CA ALA A 431 34.36 0.22 11.70
C ALA A 431 34.06 1.28 10.63
N LEU A 432 33.76 2.52 11.04
CA LEU A 432 33.59 3.67 10.14
C LEU A 432 34.90 4.14 9.52
N ILE A 433 35.99 4.13 10.28
CA ILE A 433 37.34 4.44 9.79
C ILE A 433 37.76 3.37 8.76
N ASP A 434 37.65 2.09 9.12
CA ASP A 434 37.99 0.96 8.23
C ASP A 434 37.16 0.97 6.94
N GLY A 435 35.89 1.42 7.03
CA GLY A 435 34.98 1.57 5.91
C GLY A 435 35.21 2.79 5.02
N GLN A 436 36.30 3.55 5.21
CA GLN A 436 36.64 4.77 4.46
C GLN A 436 35.64 5.93 4.62
N CYS A 437 34.93 6.01 5.74
CA CYS A 437 33.99 7.10 6.00
C CYS A 437 34.71 8.46 6.09
N LEU A 438 35.92 8.51 6.67
CA LEU A 438 36.74 9.73 6.75
C LEU A 438 37.06 10.30 5.35
N THR A 439 37.51 9.45 4.43
CA THR A 439 37.80 9.83 3.05
C THR A 439 36.54 10.35 2.34
N LEU A 440 35.38 9.73 2.60
CA LEU A 440 34.12 10.23 2.07
C LEU A 440 33.80 11.64 2.59
N CYS A 441 33.92 11.87 3.90
CA CYS A 441 33.69 13.18 4.49
C CYS A 441 34.63 14.25 3.93
N GLU A 442 35.89 13.91 3.69
CA GLU A 442 36.88 14.84 3.11
C GLU A 442 36.51 15.31 1.71
N LEU A 443 36.05 14.39 0.85
CA LEU A 443 35.55 14.74 -0.47
C LEU A 443 34.32 15.65 -0.39
N LEU A 444 33.46 15.43 0.61
CA LEU A 444 32.20 16.15 0.77
C LEU A 444 32.33 17.55 1.37
N ILE A 445 33.43 17.88 2.02
CA ILE A 445 33.69 19.24 2.54
C ILE A 445 33.67 20.27 1.40
N TYR A 446 34.05 19.86 0.18
CA TYR A 446 34.06 20.70 -1.02
C TYR A 446 32.78 20.58 -1.88
N SER A 447 31.78 19.82 -1.43
CA SER A 447 30.49 19.70 -2.12
C SER A 447 29.83 21.07 -2.24
N ASN A 448 29.06 21.34 -3.31
CA ASN A 448 28.27 22.58 -3.43
C ASN A 448 27.01 22.59 -2.54
N ASP A 449 26.64 21.45 -1.97
CA ASP A 449 25.47 21.29 -1.10
C ASP A 449 25.81 21.62 0.37
N SER A 450 25.14 22.63 0.95
CA SER A 450 25.38 23.08 2.33
C SER A 450 25.11 22.00 3.37
N ASP A 451 24.06 21.21 3.18
CA ASP A 451 23.61 20.25 4.18
C ASP A 451 24.56 19.05 4.20
N LEU A 452 24.97 18.58 3.02
CA LEU A 452 25.98 17.53 2.90
C LEU A 452 27.34 17.99 3.46
N ARG A 453 27.75 19.23 3.20
CA ARG A 453 28.98 19.78 3.79
C ARG A 453 28.90 19.82 5.32
N GLN A 454 27.78 20.29 5.88
CA GLN A 454 27.61 20.40 7.32
C GLN A 454 27.63 19.02 8.00
N MET A 455 26.89 18.05 7.46
CA MET A 455 26.87 16.69 8.01
C MET A 455 28.23 15.99 7.88
N ALA A 456 28.96 16.23 6.79
CA ALA A 456 30.31 15.69 6.60
C ALA A 456 31.31 16.24 7.61
N ARG A 457 31.23 17.54 7.97
CA ARG A 457 32.07 18.14 9.02
C ARG A 457 31.80 17.52 10.38
N LEU A 458 30.54 17.43 10.78
CA LEU A 458 30.15 16.82 12.06
C LEU A 458 30.57 15.35 12.16
N THR A 459 30.39 14.58 11.08
CA THR A 459 30.84 13.17 11.03
C THR A 459 32.36 13.08 11.17
N LYS A 460 33.11 13.95 10.46
CA LYS A 460 34.57 13.97 10.53
C LYS A 460 35.07 14.35 11.92
N GLU A 461 34.44 15.32 12.59
CA GLU A 461 34.77 15.71 13.96
C GLU A 461 34.62 14.53 14.93
N ASN A 462 33.48 13.83 14.90
CA ASN A 462 33.24 12.68 15.79
C ASN A 462 34.26 11.53 15.60
N LEU A 463 34.80 11.37 14.39
CA LEU A 463 35.75 10.29 14.07
C LEU A 463 37.22 10.66 14.36
N LYS A 464 37.55 11.94 14.49
CA LYS A 464 38.92 12.40 14.78
C LYS A 464 39.39 12.03 16.18
N ASP A 465 38.47 12.01 17.15
CA ASP A 465 38.77 11.73 18.57
C ASP A 465 39.44 10.35 18.78
N LEU A 466 39.28 9.39 17.86
CA LEU A 466 40.01 8.11 17.90
C LEU A 466 41.25 8.07 17.00
N ASN A 467 41.22 8.75 15.86
CA ASN A 467 42.34 8.73 14.91
C ASN A 467 43.56 9.50 15.45
N GLU A 468 43.36 10.56 16.23
CA GLU A 468 44.45 11.28 16.91
C GLU A 468 45.08 10.42 18.02
N ASN A 469 44.25 9.71 18.82
CA ASN A 469 44.73 8.76 19.84
C ASN A 469 45.43 7.53 19.23
N GLN A 470 45.04 7.06 18.05
CA GLN A 470 45.72 5.94 17.36
C GLN A 470 47.05 6.36 16.74
N ASN A 471 47.11 7.55 16.12
CA ASN A 471 48.38 8.08 15.59
C ASN A 471 49.37 8.42 16.72
N GLU A 472 48.90 8.86 17.88
CA GLU A 472 49.75 9.04 19.07
C GLU A 472 50.26 7.69 19.61
N ASN A 473 49.41 6.67 19.73
CA ASN A 473 49.81 5.33 20.18
C ASN A 473 50.72 4.59 19.16
N GLU A 474 50.55 4.79 17.86
CA GLU A 474 51.44 4.24 16.83
C GLU A 474 52.80 4.96 16.81
N ASN A 475 52.82 6.28 17.00
CA ASN A 475 54.05 7.04 17.16
C ASN A 475 54.77 6.72 18.48
N GLU A 476 54.06 6.46 19.58
CA GLU A 476 54.66 5.99 20.84
C GLU A 476 55.24 4.57 20.71
N ASN A 477 54.56 3.66 20.01
CA ASN A 477 55.08 2.31 19.75
C ASN A 477 56.25 2.30 18.75
N GLN A 478 56.26 3.19 17.75
CA GLN A 478 57.43 3.39 16.89
C GLN A 478 58.60 4.01 17.67
N ASN A 479 58.35 4.99 18.54
CA ASN A 479 59.39 5.58 19.40
C ASN A 479 59.92 4.59 20.46
N GLN A 480 59.09 3.65 20.96
CA GLN A 480 59.56 2.59 21.87
C GLN A 480 60.40 1.52 21.14
N ASN A 481 60.04 1.15 19.90
CA ASN A 481 60.84 0.24 19.08
C ASN A 481 62.15 0.89 18.58
N GLU A 482 62.16 2.20 18.31
CA GLU A 482 63.39 2.94 17.99
C GLU A 482 64.29 3.12 19.23
N ASN A 483 63.72 3.25 20.44
CA ASN A 483 64.47 3.29 21.70
C ASN A 483 65.00 1.91 22.16
N GLN A 484 64.38 0.80 21.72
CA GLN A 484 64.95 -0.54 21.92
C GLN A 484 66.08 -0.83 20.92
N ASN A 485 65.94 -0.45 19.65
CA ASN A 485 66.97 -0.62 18.63
C ASN A 485 68.20 0.30 18.80
N SER A 486 68.07 1.42 19.51
CA SER A 486 69.21 2.30 19.86
C SER A 486 69.93 1.90 21.16
N ASN A 487 69.28 1.12 22.03
CA ASN A 487 69.93 0.49 23.19
C ASN A 487 70.64 -0.83 22.86
N GLU A 488 70.29 -1.52 21.78
CA GLU A 488 71.07 -2.67 21.28
C GLU A 488 72.33 -2.24 20.51
N ASN A 489 72.27 -1.15 19.74
CA ASN A 489 73.44 -0.64 19.00
C ASN A 489 74.50 0.07 19.87
N SER A 490 74.21 0.39 21.13
CA SER A 490 75.19 0.93 22.09
C SER A 490 75.88 -0.14 22.94
N ASN A 491 75.39 -1.40 22.92
CA ASN A 491 76.01 -2.53 23.59
C ASN A 491 76.85 -3.45 22.67
N GLU A 492 76.79 -3.29 21.35
CA GLU A 492 77.63 -4.10 20.43
C GLU A 492 79.03 -3.52 20.19
N ASN A 493 79.29 -2.25 20.52
CA ASN A 493 80.62 -1.63 20.34
C ASN A 493 81.59 -1.79 21.52
N SER A 494 81.23 -2.54 22.57
CA SER A 494 82.13 -2.86 23.70
C SER A 494 82.65 -4.30 23.72
N ASN A 495 82.23 -5.17 22.79
CA ASN A 495 82.58 -6.60 22.80
C ASN A 495 83.42 -7.11 21.62
N GLN A 496 83.94 -6.24 20.75
CA GLN A 496 84.81 -6.67 19.62
C GLN A 496 86.32 -6.73 19.91
N ASN A 497 86.77 -6.71 21.17
CA ASN A 497 88.20 -6.79 21.52
C ASN A 497 88.63 -8.02 22.33
N SER A 498 87.82 -9.08 22.37
CA SER A 498 88.24 -10.33 23.02
C SER A 498 87.62 -11.55 22.34
N ASN A 499 88.26 -12.02 21.26
CA ASN A 499 88.34 -13.45 20.86
C ASN A 499 88.88 -13.59 19.43
N GLN A 500 90.18 -13.37 19.24
CA GLN A 500 90.94 -14.01 18.17
C GLN A 500 92.28 -14.50 18.74
N ASN A 501 92.19 -15.56 19.53
CA ASN A 501 93.30 -16.47 19.78
C ASN A 501 92.68 -17.74 20.35
N LEU A 502 92.47 -18.75 19.50
CA LEU A 502 92.62 -20.16 19.81
C LEU A 502 92.11 -21.02 18.63
N ASN A 503 93.00 -21.92 18.20
CA ASN A 503 92.76 -23.16 17.48
C ASN A 503 92.78 -23.13 15.93
N GLN A 504 93.99 -23.12 15.38
CA GLN A 504 94.35 -24.01 14.27
C GLN A 504 95.17 -25.18 14.84
N ASN A 505 94.63 -26.39 14.71
CA ASN A 505 95.35 -27.67 14.59
C ASN A 505 94.53 -28.56 13.68
#